data_AF-A0A4V1ZZJ6-F1
#
_entry.id   AF-A0A4V1ZZJ6-F1
#
_cell.length_a   1.000
_cell.length_b   1.000
_cell.length_c   1.000
_cell.angle_alpha   90.00
_cell.angle_beta   90.00
_cell.angle_gamma   90.00
#
_symmetry.space_group_name_H-M   'P 1'
#
loop_
_entity.id
_entity.type
_entity.pdbx_description
1 polymer ?
#
loop_
_entity_poly.entity_id
_entity_poly.type
_entity_poly.pdbx_seq_one_letter_code
_entity_poly.pdbx_strand_id
1 'polypeptide(L)'
;LKLSDPAFAALVRGWEERLGALSNGYIEMPPPDIWAGIEKRLTGATDAAERRVRPWRWATIASGALAASLGAILILRPVPVPVEIVRAPERTVMAQLSGGEGGALLAASYDPDAGLLRIRAVKMPASDLAPELWVIPADGVPRSLGLVSAEGLSRVGVPVAHRALMQDGATLAITMEPSDGAPHRAPSSAPVAAGKISTI
;
A
#
# COMPACT_ATOMS: atom_id res chain seq x y z
N LEU A 1 -51.62 -34.30 21.23
CA LEU A 1 -53.02 -34.64 21.56
C LEU A 1 -53.10 -35.89 22.44
N LYS A 2 -52.80 -37.12 21.99
CA LYS A 2 -52.72 -38.29 22.92
C LYS A 2 -51.64 -38.15 24.01
N LEU A 3 -50.46 -37.61 23.69
CA LEU A 3 -49.35 -37.45 24.66
C LEU A 3 -49.57 -36.35 25.71
N SER A 4 -50.56 -35.48 25.50
CA SER A 4 -50.84 -34.31 26.34
C SER A 4 -52.09 -34.48 27.22
N ASP A 5 -52.89 -35.54 26.99
CA ASP A 5 -54.11 -35.85 27.75
C ASP A 5 -54.25 -37.37 27.97
N PRO A 6 -53.96 -37.88 29.19
CA PRO A 6 -53.99 -39.31 29.48
C PRO A 6 -55.42 -39.89 29.53
N ALA A 7 -56.43 -39.10 29.87
CA ALA A 7 -57.82 -39.55 29.93
C ALA A 7 -58.35 -39.80 28.51
N PHE A 8 -58.07 -38.87 27.59
CA PHE A 8 -58.35 -39.06 26.18
C PHE A 8 -57.61 -40.27 25.59
N ALA A 9 -56.33 -40.45 25.94
CA ALA A 9 -55.55 -41.61 25.48
C ALA A 9 -56.12 -42.95 25.97
N ALA A 10 -56.72 -43.00 27.16
CA ALA A 10 -57.39 -44.20 27.67
C ALA A 10 -58.68 -44.51 26.90
N LEU A 11 -59.49 -43.50 26.59
CA LEU A 11 -60.71 -43.68 25.78
C LEU A 11 -60.40 -44.22 24.39
N VAL A 12 -59.36 -43.69 23.73
CA VAL A 12 -58.98 -44.17 22.40
C VAL A 12 -58.46 -45.61 22.45
N ARG A 13 -57.67 -45.99 23.47
CA ARG A 13 -57.24 -47.39 23.65
C ARG A 13 -58.43 -48.35 23.79
N GLY A 14 -59.44 -47.98 24.58
CA GLY A 14 -60.65 -48.80 24.72
C GLY A 14 -61.40 -48.98 23.40
N TRP A 15 -61.39 -47.96 22.53
CA TRP A 15 -61.93 -48.07 21.16
C TRP A 15 -61.08 -48.98 20.26
N GLU A 16 -59.76 -48.81 20.29
CA GLU A 16 -58.80 -49.62 19.51
C GLU A 16 -58.92 -51.12 19.89
N GLU A 17 -59.00 -51.44 21.17
CA GLU A 17 -59.15 -52.81 21.67
C GLU A 17 -60.50 -53.43 21.25
N ARG A 18 -61.60 -52.67 21.36
CA ARG A 18 -62.94 -53.16 21.00
C ARG A 18 -63.11 -53.40 19.51
N LEU A 19 -62.55 -52.52 18.67
CA LEU A 19 -62.70 -52.61 17.22
C LEU A 19 -61.61 -53.44 16.55
N GLY A 20 -60.44 -53.62 17.18
CA GLY A 20 -59.33 -54.40 16.62
C GLY A 20 -59.68 -55.87 16.40
N ALA A 21 -60.59 -56.44 17.19
CA ALA A 21 -61.08 -57.79 16.96
C ALA A 21 -61.82 -57.95 15.61
N LEU A 22 -62.41 -56.88 15.07
CA LEU A 22 -63.13 -56.91 13.78
C LEU A 22 -62.19 -57.04 12.59
N SER A 23 -60.90 -56.73 12.73
CA SER A 23 -59.92 -56.93 11.65
C SER A 23 -59.40 -58.38 11.57
N ASN A 24 -59.77 -59.25 12.51
CA ASN A 24 -59.37 -60.66 12.46
C ASN A 24 -60.14 -61.40 11.35
N GLY A 25 -59.44 -62.23 10.58
CA GLY A 25 -60.04 -63.12 9.58
C GLY A 25 -59.97 -62.64 8.12
N TYR A 26 -59.30 -61.52 7.85
CA TYR A 26 -58.97 -61.10 6.49
C TYR A 26 -57.68 -61.78 6.01
N ILE A 27 -57.67 -62.20 4.74
CA ILE A 27 -56.45 -62.65 4.06
C ILE A 27 -55.69 -61.42 3.57
N GLU A 28 -54.45 -61.27 4.01
CA GLU A 28 -53.57 -60.20 3.55
C GLU A 28 -53.15 -60.45 2.09
N MET A 29 -53.48 -59.50 1.20
CA MET A 29 -53.03 -59.49 -0.20
C MET A 29 -52.41 -58.12 -0.53
N PRO A 30 -51.19 -57.84 -0.04
CA PRO A 30 -50.50 -56.61 -0.39
C PRO A 30 -50.11 -56.62 -1.88
N PRO A 31 -50.25 -55.48 -2.59
CA PRO A 31 -49.61 -55.30 -3.89
C PRO A 31 -48.10 -55.50 -3.78
N PRO A 32 -47.44 -56.06 -4.82
CA PRO A 32 -46.02 -56.39 -4.77
C PRO A 32 -45.11 -55.17 -4.50
N ASP A 33 -45.54 -53.97 -4.92
CA ASP A 33 -44.74 -52.75 -4.81
C ASP A 33 -45.01 -51.93 -3.54
N ILE A 34 -45.89 -52.39 -2.64
CA ILE A 34 -46.28 -51.59 -1.47
C ILE A 34 -45.07 -51.28 -0.58
N TRP A 35 -44.18 -52.26 -0.41
CA TRP A 35 -43.01 -52.12 0.47
C TRP A 35 -42.00 -51.12 -0.11
N ALA A 36 -41.67 -51.25 -1.39
CA ALA A 36 -40.80 -50.32 -2.10
C ALA A 36 -41.38 -48.89 -2.11
N GLY A 37 -42.71 -48.76 -2.24
CA GLY A 37 -43.41 -47.48 -2.16
C GLY A 37 -43.30 -46.82 -0.78
N ILE A 38 -43.39 -47.61 0.30
CA ILE A 38 -43.22 -47.14 1.68
C ILE A 38 -41.77 -46.68 1.91
N GLU A 39 -40.80 -47.50 1.53
CA GLU A 39 -39.36 -47.20 1.67
C GLU A 39 -39.00 -45.90 0.94
N LYS A 40 -39.47 -45.74 -0.30
CA LYS A 40 -39.25 -44.52 -1.09
C LYS A 40 -39.90 -43.28 -0.48
N ARG A 41 -41.05 -43.40 0.20
CA ARG A 41 -41.69 -42.26 0.87
C ARG A 41 -40.97 -41.87 2.15
N LEU A 42 -40.46 -42.84 2.91
CA LEU A 42 -39.69 -42.60 4.13
C LEU A 42 -38.33 -41.96 3.80
N THR A 43 -37.61 -42.50 2.83
CA THR A 43 -36.27 -42.02 2.41
C THR A 43 -36.32 -40.80 1.49
N GLY A 44 -37.33 -40.70 0.62
CA GLY A 44 -37.48 -39.56 -0.29
C GLY A 44 -37.76 -38.24 0.45
N ALA A 45 -38.42 -38.30 1.60
CA ALA A 45 -38.65 -37.13 2.45
C ALA A 45 -37.34 -36.60 3.06
N THR A 46 -36.44 -37.49 3.51
CA THR A 46 -35.12 -37.11 4.03
C THR A 46 -34.21 -36.59 2.93
N ASP A 47 -34.19 -37.24 1.76
CA ASP A 47 -33.40 -36.82 0.61
C ASP A 47 -33.84 -35.45 0.06
N ALA A 48 -35.14 -35.19 0.00
CA ALA A 48 -35.67 -33.91 -0.45
C ALA A 48 -35.28 -32.76 0.50
N ALA A 49 -35.32 -33.02 1.81
CA ALA A 49 -34.88 -32.05 2.82
C ALA A 49 -33.37 -31.78 2.71
N GLU A 50 -32.55 -32.82 2.56
CA GLU A 50 -31.09 -32.68 2.38
C GLU A 50 -30.71 -31.94 1.11
N ARG A 51 -31.34 -32.26 -0.03
CA ARG A 51 -31.11 -31.56 -1.31
C ARG A 51 -31.43 -30.08 -1.22
N ARG A 52 -32.45 -29.70 -0.43
CA ARG A 52 -32.86 -28.30 -0.24
C ARG A 52 -31.86 -27.50 0.61
N VAL A 53 -31.23 -28.12 1.60
CA VAL A 53 -30.25 -27.45 2.48
C VAL A 53 -28.81 -27.53 1.97
N ARG A 54 -28.49 -28.48 1.07
CA ARG A 54 -27.16 -28.63 0.48
C ARG A 54 -26.60 -27.34 -0.15
N PRO A 55 -27.32 -26.58 -1.00
CA PRO A 55 -26.78 -25.32 -1.54
C PRO A 55 -26.50 -24.27 -0.45
N TRP A 56 -27.32 -24.22 0.60
CA TRP A 56 -27.12 -23.32 1.74
C TRP A 56 -25.90 -23.71 2.60
N ARG A 57 -25.64 -25.02 2.74
CA ARG A 57 -24.41 -25.52 3.39
C ARG A 57 -23.16 -25.11 2.60
N TRP A 58 -23.19 -25.22 1.28
CA TRP A 58 -22.07 -24.76 0.45
C TRP A 58 -21.90 -23.25 0.45
N ALA A 59 -23.00 -22.49 0.44
CA ALA A 59 -22.97 -21.03 0.54
C ALA A 59 -22.36 -20.54 1.87
N THR A 60 -22.71 -21.18 2.98
CA THR A 60 -22.15 -20.87 4.31
C THR A 60 -20.66 -21.20 4.41
N ILE A 61 -20.23 -22.36 3.89
CA ILE A 61 -18.81 -22.72 3.82
C ILE A 61 -18.03 -21.72 2.95
N ALA A 62 -18.56 -21.39 1.76
CA ALA A 62 -17.91 -20.44 0.83
C ALA A 62 -17.81 -19.03 1.43
N SER A 63 -18.85 -18.56 2.12
CA SER A 63 -18.84 -17.27 2.82
C SER A 63 -17.80 -17.25 3.96
N GLY A 64 -17.70 -18.34 4.73
CA GLY A 64 -16.68 -18.48 5.77
C GLY A 64 -15.26 -18.45 5.22
N ALA A 65 -15.01 -19.14 4.10
CA ALA A 65 -13.72 -19.13 3.42
C ALA A 65 -13.35 -17.72 2.90
N LEU A 66 -14.33 -16.98 2.37
CA LEU A 66 -14.14 -15.60 1.91
C LEU A 66 -13.82 -14.64 3.07
N ALA A 67 -14.52 -14.78 4.20
CA ALA A 67 -14.25 -13.97 5.39
C ALA A 67 -12.87 -14.26 5.98
N ALA A 68 -12.49 -15.55 6.04
CA ALA A 68 -11.16 -15.96 6.51
C ALA A 68 -10.05 -15.46 5.59
N SER A 69 -10.25 -15.48 4.27
CA SER A 69 -9.25 -14.97 3.32
C SER A 69 -9.10 -13.45 3.41
N LEU A 70 -10.19 -12.69 3.55
CA LEU A 70 -10.10 -11.25 3.83
C LEU A 70 -9.40 -10.97 5.17
N GLY A 71 -9.73 -11.72 6.22
CA GLY A 71 -9.06 -11.62 7.52
C GLY A 71 -7.56 -11.89 7.42
N ALA A 72 -7.18 -12.94 6.71
CA ALA A 72 -5.77 -13.25 6.44
C ALA A 72 -5.09 -12.13 5.66
N ILE A 73 -5.74 -11.56 4.64
CA ILE A 73 -5.21 -10.40 3.90
C ILE A 73 -4.97 -9.23 4.85
N LEU A 74 -5.90 -8.92 5.76
CA LEU A 74 -5.75 -7.81 6.71
C LEU A 74 -4.63 -8.04 7.72
N ILE A 75 -4.46 -9.26 8.22
CA ILE A 75 -3.42 -9.62 9.21
C ILE A 75 -2.04 -9.72 8.57
N LEU A 76 -1.94 -10.34 7.39
CA LEU A 76 -0.67 -10.56 6.69
C LEU A 76 -0.30 -9.39 5.77
N ARG A 77 -1.14 -8.34 5.67
CA ARG A 77 -0.81 -7.17 4.85
C ARG A 77 0.50 -6.59 5.38
N PRO A 78 1.56 -6.48 4.55
CA PRO A 78 2.75 -5.75 4.96
C PRO A 78 2.33 -4.33 5.33
N VAL A 79 2.78 -3.87 6.51
CA VAL A 79 2.57 -2.49 6.94
C VAL A 79 2.99 -1.60 5.77
N PRO A 80 2.09 -0.73 5.27
CA PRO A 80 2.49 0.22 4.25
C PRO A 80 3.61 1.05 4.85
N VAL A 81 4.83 0.83 4.36
CA VAL A 81 5.95 1.73 4.60
C VAL A 81 5.42 3.11 4.20
N PRO A 82 5.44 4.10 5.09
CA PRO A 82 4.97 5.42 4.74
C PRO A 82 5.73 5.84 3.49
N VAL A 83 5.02 5.89 2.37
CA VAL A 83 5.54 6.54 1.18
C VAL A 83 5.53 7.98 1.62
N GLU A 84 6.71 8.48 1.98
CA GLU A 84 6.94 9.90 2.16
C GLU A 84 6.60 10.51 0.80
N ILE A 85 5.34 10.94 0.65
CA ILE A 85 4.94 11.76 -0.47
C ILE A 85 5.71 13.03 -0.20
N VAL A 86 6.92 13.11 -0.77
CA VAL A 86 7.66 14.34 -0.93
C VAL A 86 6.79 15.18 -1.83
N ARG A 87 5.83 15.86 -1.20
CA ARG A 87 5.05 16.93 -1.79
C ARG A 87 6.13 17.89 -2.30
N ALA A 88 6.15 18.14 -3.61
CA ALA A 88 7.07 19.14 -4.16
C ALA A 88 6.84 20.41 -3.33
N PRO A 89 7.88 20.96 -2.67
CA PRO A 89 7.71 22.12 -1.81
C PRO A 89 7.04 23.23 -2.63
N GLU A 90 6.07 23.92 -2.01
CA GLU A 90 5.26 24.99 -2.63
C GLU A 90 6.12 26.11 -3.21
N ARG A 91 7.42 26.10 -2.94
CA ARG A 91 8.41 26.98 -3.54
C ARG A 91 9.68 26.19 -3.86
N THR A 92 9.72 25.57 -5.04
CA THR A 92 10.95 24.93 -5.54
C THR A 92 11.77 25.97 -6.28
N VAL A 93 12.92 26.31 -5.71
CA VAL A 93 13.85 27.25 -6.32
C VAL A 93 14.78 26.45 -7.24
N MET A 94 14.86 26.80 -8.54
CA MET A 94 15.63 26.04 -9.54
C MET A 94 16.81 26.84 -10.08
N ALA A 95 17.92 26.15 -10.33
CA ALA A 95 19.03 26.68 -11.12
C ALA A 95 19.54 25.61 -12.08
N GLN A 96 19.76 26.00 -13.34
CA GLN A 96 20.50 25.20 -14.30
C GLN A 96 21.91 25.76 -14.38
N LEU A 97 22.91 24.92 -14.05
CA LEU A 97 24.30 25.30 -14.09
C LEU A 97 24.92 24.70 -15.36
N SER A 98 25.44 25.56 -16.22
CA SER A 98 26.13 25.15 -17.44
C SER A 98 27.52 25.80 -17.49
N GLY A 99 28.53 25.01 -17.76
CA GLY A 99 29.85 25.50 -18.19
C GLY A 99 29.92 25.67 -19.72
N GLY A 100 30.98 26.33 -20.20
CA GLY A 100 31.25 26.53 -21.63
C GLY A 100 31.54 25.22 -22.39
N GLU A 101 32.18 25.28 -23.57
CA GLU A 101 32.54 24.07 -24.32
C GLU A 101 33.38 23.11 -23.47
N GLY A 102 32.83 21.92 -23.17
CA GLY A 102 33.46 20.92 -22.27
C GLY A 102 33.11 21.05 -20.78
N GLY A 103 32.33 22.06 -20.40
CA GLY A 103 31.96 22.36 -19.02
C GLY A 103 30.94 21.40 -18.39
N ALA A 104 30.68 21.62 -17.10
CA ALA A 104 29.73 20.80 -16.34
C ALA A 104 28.27 21.20 -16.63
N LEU A 105 27.37 20.22 -16.59
CA LEU A 105 25.92 20.41 -16.74
C LEU A 105 25.22 19.83 -15.50
N LEU A 106 24.54 20.68 -14.75
CA LEU A 106 23.83 20.29 -13.53
C LEU A 106 22.47 20.96 -13.41
N ALA A 107 21.56 20.27 -12.74
CA ALA A 107 20.30 20.82 -12.28
C ALA A 107 20.29 20.89 -10.75
N ALA A 108 19.92 22.04 -10.20
CA ALA A 108 19.76 22.24 -8.77
C ALA A 108 18.30 22.59 -8.44
N SER A 109 17.77 22.01 -7.37
CA SER A 109 16.48 22.38 -6.79
C SER A 109 16.58 22.54 -5.28
N TYR A 110 16.05 23.66 -4.77
CA TYR A 110 16.08 23.98 -3.35
C TYR A 110 14.66 23.98 -2.75
N ASP A 111 14.54 23.30 -1.62
CA ASP A 111 13.37 23.22 -0.78
C ASP A 111 13.58 24.15 0.45
N PRO A 112 12.91 25.32 0.51
CA PRO A 112 13.10 26.28 1.59
C PRO A 112 12.55 25.79 2.93
N ASP A 113 11.48 24.98 2.90
CA ASP A 113 10.82 24.46 4.11
C ASP A 113 11.70 23.40 4.77
N ALA A 114 12.22 22.46 3.98
CA ALA A 114 13.16 21.45 4.45
C ALA A 114 14.58 22.00 4.63
N GLY A 115 14.91 23.14 4.01
CA GLY A 115 16.27 23.67 3.91
C GLY A 115 17.21 22.73 3.15
N LEU A 116 16.68 21.98 2.17
CA LEU A 116 17.39 20.92 1.46
C LEU A 116 17.64 21.32 0.01
N LEU A 117 18.91 21.33 -0.39
CA LEU A 117 19.32 21.53 -1.77
C LEU A 117 19.64 20.18 -2.42
N ARG A 118 19.01 19.91 -3.55
CA ARG A 118 19.22 18.71 -4.37
C ARG A 118 19.96 19.12 -5.64
N ILE A 119 21.09 18.49 -5.91
CA ILE A 119 21.90 18.75 -7.10
C ILE A 119 22.06 17.47 -7.88
N ARG A 120 21.73 17.50 -9.16
CA ARG A 120 21.92 16.38 -10.08
C ARG A 120 23.00 16.75 -11.09
N ALA A 121 24.11 16.04 -11.05
CA ALA A 121 25.15 16.12 -12.07
C ALA A 121 24.72 15.29 -13.28
N VAL A 122 24.63 15.94 -14.44
CA VAL A 122 24.37 15.29 -15.75
C VAL A 122 25.68 15.08 -16.49
N LYS A 123 26.58 16.06 -16.40
CA LYS A 123 27.94 16.00 -16.95
C LYS A 123 28.88 16.77 -16.04
N MET A 124 30.05 16.21 -15.76
CA MET A 124 31.11 16.85 -14.98
C MET A 124 32.46 16.55 -15.65
N PRO A 125 33.41 17.49 -15.70
CA PRO A 125 34.76 17.17 -16.14
C PRO A 125 35.43 16.20 -15.17
N ALA A 126 36.17 15.23 -15.71
CA ALA A 126 36.99 14.33 -14.90
C ALA A 126 38.13 15.13 -14.26
N SER A 127 38.29 14.99 -12.94
CA SER A 127 39.32 15.67 -12.15
C SER A 127 39.62 14.86 -10.89
N ASP A 128 40.85 14.98 -10.39
CA ASP A 128 41.24 14.45 -9.07
C ASP A 128 40.75 15.35 -7.91
N LEU A 129 40.17 16.50 -8.25
CA LEU A 129 39.58 17.46 -7.32
C LEU A 129 38.08 17.17 -7.11
N ALA A 130 37.56 17.53 -5.93
CA ALA A 130 36.16 17.36 -5.59
C ALA A 130 35.35 18.60 -5.99
N PRO A 131 34.13 18.43 -6.53
CA PRO A 131 33.28 19.57 -6.83
C PRO A 131 32.71 20.17 -5.54
N GLU A 132 32.94 21.46 -5.32
CA GLU A 132 32.38 22.22 -4.21
C GLU A 132 31.29 23.17 -4.71
N LEU A 133 30.20 23.24 -3.96
CA LEU A 133 29.09 24.12 -4.28
C LEU A 133 29.21 25.44 -3.51
N TRP A 134 28.93 26.52 -4.22
CA TRP A 134 28.93 27.88 -3.70
C TRP A 134 27.59 28.56 -3.97
N VAL A 135 27.16 29.39 -3.02
CA VAL A 135 26.16 30.44 -3.26
C VAL A 135 26.86 31.79 -3.33
N ILE A 136 26.56 32.56 -4.37
CA ILE A 136 27.09 33.90 -4.63
C ILE A 136 25.89 34.86 -4.57
N PRO A 137 25.68 35.56 -3.44
CA PRO A 137 24.61 36.54 -3.27
C PRO A 137 24.91 37.83 -4.05
N ALA A 138 24.02 38.82 -3.95
CA ALA A 138 24.21 40.14 -4.56
C ALA A 138 25.44 40.91 -4.03
N ASP A 139 25.98 40.53 -2.86
CA ASP A 139 27.24 41.06 -2.32
C ASP A 139 28.47 40.56 -3.09
N GLY A 140 28.31 39.56 -3.95
CA GLY A 140 29.37 38.98 -4.77
C GLY A 140 30.34 38.09 -4.01
N VAL A 141 30.12 37.83 -2.71
CA VAL A 141 31.03 37.04 -1.87
C VAL A 141 30.59 35.56 -1.88
N PRO A 142 31.36 34.64 -2.48
CA PRO A 142 31.00 33.22 -2.51
C PRO A 142 31.02 32.61 -1.12
N ARG A 143 30.00 31.81 -0.79
CA ARG A 143 29.94 31.04 0.44
C ARG A 143 29.75 29.57 0.13
N SER A 144 30.63 28.75 0.68
CA SER A 144 30.57 27.30 0.48
C SER A 144 29.30 26.73 1.13
N LEU A 145 28.63 25.89 0.36
CA LEU A 145 27.54 25.02 0.80
C LEU A 145 28.02 23.58 0.99
N GLY A 146 29.29 23.28 0.67
CA GLY A 146 29.94 21.99 0.85
C GLY A 146 30.19 21.23 -0.45
N LEU A 147 30.87 20.09 -0.31
CA LEU A 147 31.20 19.20 -1.41
C LEU A 147 29.96 18.46 -1.93
N VAL A 148 29.91 18.29 -3.24
CA VAL A 148 28.87 17.52 -3.94
C VAL A 148 29.50 16.34 -4.67
N SER A 149 28.69 15.34 -5.00
CA SER A 149 29.13 14.23 -5.85
C SER A 149 29.30 14.72 -7.29
N ALA A 150 30.39 14.30 -7.93
CA ALA A 150 30.62 14.52 -9.36
C ALA A 150 29.61 13.79 -10.26
N GLU A 151 28.93 12.77 -9.71
CA GLU A 151 27.96 11.94 -10.43
C GLU A 151 26.66 11.75 -9.65
N GLY A 152 25.53 11.64 -10.36
CA GLY A 152 24.24 11.30 -9.76
C GLY A 152 23.62 12.45 -8.95
N LEU A 153 22.91 12.10 -7.88
CA LEU A 153 22.14 13.03 -7.05
C LEU A 153 22.84 13.28 -5.70
N SER A 154 23.19 14.53 -5.44
CA SER A 154 23.70 15.03 -4.16
C SER A 154 22.60 15.73 -3.37
N ARG A 155 22.58 15.53 -2.05
CA ARG A 155 21.70 16.22 -1.11
C ARG A 155 22.55 17.02 -0.14
N VAL A 156 22.37 18.35 -0.14
CA VAL A 156 23.12 19.29 0.69
C VAL A 156 22.13 19.99 1.62
N GLY A 157 22.32 19.83 2.93
CA GLY A 157 21.56 20.58 3.93
C GLY A 157 22.08 22.01 3.98
N VAL A 158 21.25 22.99 3.64
CA VAL A 158 21.65 24.41 3.66
C VAL A 158 21.57 24.93 5.10
N PRO A 159 22.69 25.36 5.71
CA PRO A 159 22.69 25.93 7.05
C PRO A 159 21.73 27.11 7.16
N VAL A 160 21.04 27.27 8.29
CA VAL A 160 20.02 28.31 8.51
C VAL A 160 20.54 29.71 8.15
N ALA A 161 21.80 30.00 8.48
CA ALA A 161 22.46 31.27 8.17
C ALA A 161 22.60 31.57 6.66
N HIS A 162 22.64 30.53 5.81
CA HIS A 162 22.78 30.67 4.35
C HIS A 162 21.45 30.59 3.61
N ARG A 163 20.34 30.21 4.27
CA ARG A 163 19.01 30.12 3.63
C ARG A 163 18.54 31.47 3.10
N ALA A 164 18.84 32.57 3.82
CA ALA A 164 18.55 33.92 3.36
C ALA A 164 19.33 34.33 2.11
N LEU A 165 20.37 33.58 1.70
CA LEU A 165 21.13 33.84 0.49
C LEU A 165 20.57 33.10 -0.73
N MET A 166 19.69 32.12 -0.51
CA MET A 166 19.04 31.29 -1.54
C MET A 166 17.79 31.99 -2.09
N GLN A 167 17.97 33.22 -2.60
CA GLN A 167 16.89 34.06 -3.13
C GLN A 167 17.01 34.22 -4.65
N ASP A 168 15.91 34.66 -5.27
CA ASP A 168 15.86 35.00 -6.69
C ASP A 168 17.00 35.98 -7.07
N GLY A 169 17.75 35.65 -8.11
CA GLY A 169 18.89 36.44 -8.58
C GLY A 169 20.25 36.13 -7.95
N ALA A 170 20.32 35.35 -6.87
CA ALA A 170 21.59 34.79 -6.40
C ALA A 170 22.14 33.78 -7.40
N THR A 171 23.46 33.60 -7.46
CA THR A 171 24.10 32.67 -8.40
C THR A 171 24.64 31.46 -7.66
N LEU A 172 24.30 30.26 -8.11
CA LEU A 172 24.97 29.03 -7.69
C LEU A 172 26.15 28.77 -8.62
N ALA A 173 27.28 28.39 -8.04
CA ALA A 173 28.49 28.07 -8.78
C ALA A 173 29.10 26.77 -8.25
N ILE A 174 29.75 26.01 -9.13
CA ILE A 174 30.54 24.84 -8.77
C ILE A 174 31.97 25.07 -9.22
N THR A 175 32.92 24.84 -8.32
CA THR A 175 34.35 24.83 -8.61
C THR A 175 34.94 23.46 -8.27
N MET A 176 36.13 23.20 -8.78
CA MET A 176 36.89 22.00 -8.46
C MET A 176 37.90 22.35 -7.39
N GLU A 177 37.74 21.77 -6.21
CA GLU A 177 38.50 22.09 -5.00
C GLU A 177 39.21 20.84 -4.47
N PRO A 178 40.30 21.00 -3.70
CA PRO A 178 40.87 19.89 -2.95
C PRO A 178 39.81 19.23 -2.05
N SER A 179 39.88 17.92 -1.88
CA SER A 179 38.90 17.20 -1.03
C SER A 179 39.14 17.42 0.47
N ASP A 180 40.34 17.84 0.84
CA ASP A 180 40.71 18.26 2.18
C ASP A 180 40.33 19.73 2.44
N GLY A 181 39.93 20.05 3.67
CA GLY A 181 39.70 21.44 4.07
C GLY A 181 38.31 22.02 3.76
N ALA A 182 37.39 21.24 3.19
CA ALA A 182 36.00 21.67 3.01
C ALA A 182 35.28 21.86 4.38
N PRO A 183 34.42 22.90 4.54
CA PRO A 183 34.10 23.93 3.56
C PRO A 183 35.21 24.99 3.42
N HIS A 184 35.57 25.32 2.18
CA HIS A 184 36.60 26.31 1.89
C HIS A 184 36.10 27.75 2.10
N ARG A 185 37.02 28.68 2.42
CA ARG A 185 36.68 30.09 2.66
C ARG A 185 36.38 30.88 1.39
N ALA A 186 37.02 30.51 0.28
CA ALA A 186 36.82 31.10 -1.03
C ALA A 186 37.18 30.05 -2.09
N PRO A 187 36.62 30.14 -3.31
CA PRO A 187 36.96 29.21 -4.38
C PRO A 187 38.42 29.35 -4.80
N SER A 188 39.12 28.24 -5.04
CA SER A 188 40.51 28.25 -5.52
C SER A 188 40.61 28.48 -7.03
N SER A 189 39.53 28.23 -7.77
CA SER A 189 39.50 28.28 -9.23
C SER A 189 38.21 28.91 -9.78
N ALA A 190 38.21 29.19 -11.09
CA ALA A 190 37.03 29.69 -11.78
C ALA A 190 35.91 28.61 -11.81
N PRO A 191 34.63 29.00 -11.73
CA PRO A 191 33.53 28.05 -11.78
C PRO A 191 33.52 27.21 -13.06
N VAL A 192 33.42 25.89 -12.89
CA VAL A 192 33.21 24.94 -14.00
C VAL A 192 31.76 24.93 -14.48
N ALA A 193 30.84 25.42 -13.65
CA ALA A 193 29.47 25.74 -14.02
C ALA A 193 28.90 26.80 -13.06
N ALA A 194 28.03 27.66 -13.58
CA ALA A 194 27.29 28.64 -12.79
C ALA A 194 25.87 28.80 -13.34
N GLY A 195 24.94 29.17 -12.46
CA GLY A 195 23.53 29.35 -12.82
C GLY A 195 22.82 30.27 -11.84
N LYS A 196 21.98 31.16 -12.35
CA LYS A 196 21.14 32.00 -11.50
C LYS A 196 20.01 31.19 -10.90
N ILE A 197 19.73 31.49 -9.65
CA ILE A 197 18.56 31.02 -8.93
C ILE A 197 17.32 31.72 -9.48
N SER A 198 16.31 30.92 -9.84
CA SER A 198 14.98 31.39 -10.23
C SER A 198 13.90 30.71 -9.37
N THR A 199 12.95 31.51 -8.87
CA THR A 199 11.76 30.98 -8.19
C THR A 199 10.63 30.79 -9.18
N ILE A 200 10.06 29.59 -9.26
CA ILE A 200 8.90 29.26 -10.10
C ILE A 200 7.62 29.34 -9.27
#